data_AF-A0A1C5U189-F1
#
_entry.id   AF-A0A1C5U189-F1
#
_cell.length_a   1.000
_cell.length_b   1.000
_cell.length_c   1.000
_cell.angle_alpha   90.00
_cell.angle_beta   90.00
_cell.angle_gamma   90.00
#
_symmetry.space_group_name_H-M   'P 1'
#
loop_
_entity.id
_entity.type
_entity.pdbx_description
1 polymer ?
#
loop_
_entity_poly.entity_id
_entity_poly.type
_entity_poly.pdbx_seq_one_letter_code
_entity_poly.pdbx_strand_id
1 'polypeptide(L)'
;MEEAGSILKNGGLVAFPTETVYGLGANALDEEAAKKTYAAKGRPSDNPLIVHIARLEDLGAIVESVPLIVDEIAAHFWPGPLTMIFNKNEKVPLGTTGGLETVAVRMPDDEIARELILAGGGYVSAPSANTSGRPSPTTAQHVAEDLSGKIEMILDGGSVDIGVESTILDMTVTPPMILRPGAITKEMLSEVIGEVAVDETLISENSTKAPKAPGMKYRHYAPKAEMIIVDGEPEEAVRAIKQIAYEQVRLGYKVGIIASNESVDQYTTGVVKCIGSRVNEKTVARNLYKVLREFDEEEVDYIYSEAFPEAGIGTAIMNRLGKAAGHHVLQASEITKLQDYRRIVFVSNSANCRAPIAAAILKKQPLFQEYEVCARGLVVLFPEPLNPRAEELLARHHIETEGYETVALSEEEFGEDTLVLAMQDSIKQKIQNDYPGKGQVYTLCEFVNGSKEIPSVYGQTQEQYEQMYELIQGYVKKLANKLNEEAKNKCQMYT
;
A
#
# COMPACT_ATOMS: atom_id res chain seq x y z
N MET A 1 -16.97 9.73 -31.57
CA MET A 1 -16.65 8.36 -32.03
C MET A 1 -16.19 8.32 -33.48
N GLU A 2 -16.93 8.88 -34.45
CA GLU A 2 -16.50 8.90 -35.86
C GLU A 2 -15.10 9.50 -36.06
N GLU A 3 -14.81 10.64 -35.43
CA GLU A 3 -13.50 11.29 -35.48
C GLU A 3 -12.39 10.37 -34.92
N ALA A 4 -12.59 9.82 -33.73
CA ALA A 4 -11.67 8.87 -33.09
C ALA A 4 -11.43 7.63 -33.97
N GLY A 5 -12.49 7.06 -34.56
CA GLY A 5 -12.38 5.94 -35.49
C GLY A 5 -11.60 6.31 -36.76
N SER A 6 -11.77 7.52 -37.28
CA SER A 6 -10.99 8.00 -38.41
C SER A 6 -9.51 8.16 -38.08
N ILE A 7 -9.18 8.63 -36.86
CA ILE A 7 -7.78 8.72 -36.39
C ILE A 7 -7.15 7.32 -36.41
N LEU A 8 -7.81 6.32 -35.82
CA LEU A 8 -7.31 4.94 -35.80
C LEU A 8 -7.14 4.35 -37.21
N LYS A 9 -8.12 4.54 -38.09
CA LYS A 9 -8.06 4.07 -39.49
C LYS A 9 -6.93 4.71 -40.29
N ASN A 10 -6.55 5.94 -39.96
CA ASN A 10 -5.44 6.65 -40.58
C ASN A 10 -4.10 6.39 -39.87
N GLY A 11 -4.02 5.39 -38.98
CA GLY A 11 -2.82 4.99 -38.27
C GLY A 11 -2.40 5.94 -37.15
N GLY A 12 -3.30 6.79 -36.66
CA GLY A 12 -3.11 7.62 -35.46
C GLY A 12 -3.42 6.86 -34.17
N LEU A 13 -3.27 7.54 -33.04
CA LEU A 13 -3.43 6.99 -31.70
C LEU A 13 -4.58 7.67 -30.95
N VAL A 14 -5.41 6.86 -30.30
CA VAL A 14 -6.52 7.34 -29.46
C VAL A 14 -6.47 6.65 -28.11
N ALA A 15 -6.38 7.40 -27.03
CA ALA A 15 -6.57 6.82 -25.70
C ALA A 15 -8.06 6.75 -25.34
N PHE A 16 -8.49 5.65 -24.73
CA PHE A 16 -9.90 5.39 -24.43
C PHE A 16 -10.08 4.58 -23.14
N PRO A 17 -11.20 4.75 -22.42
CA PRO A 17 -11.51 3.98 -21.22
C PRO A 17 -11.82 2.52 -21.55
N THR A 18 -11.64 1.65 -20.57
CA THR A 18 -12.26 0.30 -20.53
C THR A 18 -12.77 0.06 -19.10
N GLU A 19 -13.41 -1.08 -18.84
CA GLU A 19 -13.79 -1.47 -17.48
C GLU A 19 -12.57 -1.73 -16.57
N THR A 20 -11.39 -1.96 -17.17
CA THR A 20 -10.13 -2.26 -16.45
C THR A 20 -9.26 -1.04 -16.19
N VAL A 21 -8.66 -0.50 -17.25
CA VAL A 21 -7.75 0.65 -17.28
C VAL A 21 -7.91 1.36 -18.62
N TYR A 22 -7.45 2.59 -18.75
CA TYR A 22 -7.41 3.28 -20.04
C TYR A 22 -6.39 2.61 -20.98
N GLY A 23 -6.78 2.38 -22.24
CA GLY A 23 -5.95 1.81 -23.30
C GLY A 23 -5.49 2.86 -24.30
N LEU A 24 -4.28 2.68 -24.86
CA LEU A 24 -3.77 3.50 -25.97
C LEU A 24 -4.00 2.76 -27.28
N GLY A 25 -5.10 3.09 -27.95
CA GLY A 25 -5.56 2.44 -29.18
C GLY A 25 -4.77 2.83 -30.42
N ALA A 26 -4.48 1.83 -31.24
CA ALA A 26 -3.95 1.93 -32.59
C ALA A 26 -4.60 0.85 -33.47
N ASN A 27 -4.54 0.98 -34.79
CA ASN A 27 -4.98 -0.09 -35.69
C ASN A 27 -4.11 -1.34 -35.48
N ALA A 28 -4.71 -2.47 -35.09
CA ALA A 28 -3.97 -3.70 -34.78
C ALA A 28 -3.34 -4.36 -36.01
N LEU A 29 -3.88 -4.09 -37.20
CA LEU A 29 -3.47 -4.70 -38.46
C LEU A 29 -2.48 -3.82 -39.25
N ASP A 30 -2.08 -2.69 -38.68
CA ASP A 30 -1.11 -1.76 -39.26
C ASP A 30 0.18 -1.75 -38.42
N GLU A 31 1.27 -2.24 -39.01
CA GLU A 31 2.56 -2.33 -38.35
C GLU A 31 3.14 -0.95 -37.99
N GLU A 32 2.88 0.09 -38.78
CA GLU A 32 3.36 1.45 -38.48
C GLU A 32 2.59 2.05 -37.30
N ALA A 33 1.31 1.73 -37.16
CA ALA A 33 0.51 2.13 -36.01
C ALA A 33 1.04 1.49 -34.71
N ALA A 34 1.45 0.22 -34.75
CA ALA A 34 2.11 -0.44 -33.62
C ALA A 34 3.42 0.28 -33.22
N LYS A 35 4.25 0.67 -34.19
CA LYS A 35 5.49 1.44 -33.94
C LYS A 35 5.22 2.77 -33.22
N LYS A 36 4.17 3.50 -33.62
CA LYS A 36 3.76 4.73 -32.94
C LYS A 36 3.35 4.48 -31.50
N THR A 37 2.62 3.40 -31.21
CA THR A 37 2.26 3.01 -29.84
C THR A 37 3.49 2.76 -28.96
N TYR A 38 4.49 2.04 -29.47
CA TYR A 38 5.75 1.83 -28.74
C TYR A 38 6.50 3.14 -28.49
N ALA A 39 6.60 3.99 -29.52
CA ALA A 39 7.28 5.27 -29.45
C ALA A 39 6.63 6.24 -28.45
N ALA A 40 5.30 6.42 -28.51
CA ALA A 40 4.56 7.31 -27.62
C ALA A 40 4.73 6.92 -26.14
N LYS A 41 4.81 5.62 -25.85
CA LYS A 41 4.96 5.10 -24.48
C LYS A 41 6.41 4.99 -24.02
N GLY A 42 7.39 5.02 -24.92
CA GLY A 42 8.75 4.58 -24.62
C GLY A 42 8.81 3.09 -24.22
N ARG A 43 7.98 2.27 -24.85
CA ARG A 43 7.82 0.84 -24.54
C ARG A 43 8.77 0.00 -25.42
N PRO A 44 9.44 -1.03 -24.88
CA PRO A 44 10.20 -1.99 -25.68
C PRO A 44 9.31 -2.70 -26.72
N SER A 45 9.82 -2.84 -27.95
CA SER A 45 9.06 -3.41 -29.08
C SER A 45 8.88 -4.93 -29.00
N ASP A 46 9.59 -5.62 -28.11
CA ASP A 46 9.45 -7.05 -27.82
C ASP A 46 8.34 -7.36 -26.80
N ASN A 47 7.63 -6.34 -26.31
CA ASN A 47 6.53 -6.50 -25.36
C ASN A 47 5.16 -6.40 -26.09
N PRO A 48 4.49 -7.54 -26.35
CA PRO A 48 3.34 -7.61 -27.25
C PRO A 48 2.19 -6.66 -26.87
N LEU A 49 1.34 -6.33 -27.85
CA LEU A 49 0.11 -5.57 -27.65
C LEU A 49 -1.12 -6.49 -27.63
N ILE A 50 -2.15 -6.10 -26.89
CA ILE A 50 -3.44 -6.83 -26.85
C ILE A 50 -4.35 -6.25 -27.94
N VAL A 51 -4.85 -7.11 -28.82
CA VAL A 51 -5.84 -6.75 -29.84
C VAL A 51 -7.22 -6.79 -29.19
N HIS A 52 -7.95 -5.68 -29.31
CA HIS A 52 -9.32 -5.55 -28.85
C HIS A 52 -10.28 -5.67 -30.03
N ILE A 53 -11.29 -6.53 -29.86
CA ILE A 53 -12.39 -6.76 -30.80
C ILE A 53 -13.72 -6.39 -30.13
N ALA A 54 -14.75 -6.11 -30.92
CA ALA A 54 -16.08 -5.76 -30.39
C ALA A 54 -17.13 -6.87 -30.56
N ARG A 55 -16.82 -7.89 -31.37
CA ARG A 55 -17.69 -9.02 -31.69
C ARG A 55 -16.87 -10.31 -31.71
N LEU A 56 -17.44 -11.40 -31.18
CA LEU A 56 -16.77 -12.70 -31.13
C LEU A 56 -16.40 -13.23 -32.53
N GLU A 57 -17.26 -12.98 -33.52
CA GLU A 57 -17.05 -13.39 -34.92
C GLU A 57 -15.77 -12.81 -35.55
N ASP A 58 -15.27 -11.67 -35.05
CA ASP A 58 -14.07 -11.02 -35.56
C ASP A 58 -12.79 -11.81 -35.19
N LEU A 59 -12.83 -12.64 -34.13
CA LEU A 59 -11.68 -13.43 -33.65
C LEU A 59 -11.14 -14.36 -34.75
N GLY A 60 -12.03 -15.11 -35.41
CA GLY A 60 -11.65 -16.10 -36.41
C GLY A 60 -10.90 -15.53 -37.62
N ALA A 61 -10.99 -14.22 -37.84
CA ALA A 61 -10.30 -13.55 -38.94
C ALA A 61 -8.82 -13.28 -38.66
N ILE A 62 -8.36 -13.31 -37.40
CA ILE A 62 -7.00 -12.91 -36.98
C ILE A 62 -6.20 -14.05 -36.32
N VAL A 63 -6.80 -15.22 -36.12
CA VAL A 63 -6.15 -16.41 -35.56
C VAL A 63 -6.14 -17.57 -36.57
N GLU A 64 -5.29 -18.57 -36.35
CA GLU A 64 -5.25 -19.77 -37.20
C GLU A 64 -6.46 -20.69 -36.96
N SER A 65 -6.85 -20.85 -35.69
CA SER A 65 -7.99 -21.66 -35.28
C SER A 65 -8.54 -21.16 -33.95
N VAL A 66 -9.85 -21.31 -33.75
CA VAL A 66 -10.54 -21.01 -32.50
C VAL A 66 -10.91 -22.35 -31.83
N PRO A 67 -10.30 -22.72 -30.70
CA PRO A 67 -10.67 -23.92 -29.96
C PRO A 67 -12.14 -23.91 -29.52
N LEU A 68 -12.82 -25.06 -29.51
CA LEU A 68 -14.24 -25.17 -29.15
C LEU A 68 -14.55 -24.63 -27.75
N ILE A 69 -13.61 -24.77 -26.81
CA ILE A 69 -13.76 -24.29 -25.43
C ILE A 69 -13.86 -22.76 -25.34
N VAL A 70 -13.45 -22.02 -26.39
CA VAL A 70 -13.53 -20.56 -26.43
C VAL A 70 -14.97 -20.08 -26.40
N ASP A 71 -15.91 -20.78 -27.03
CA ASP A 71 -17.32 -20.38 -27.02
C ASP A 71 -17.89 -20.41 -25.59
N GLU A 72 -17.50 -21.41 -24.81
CA GLU A 72 -17.92 -21.56 -23.41
C GLU A 72 -17.27 -20.48 -22.52
N ILE A 73 -15.96 -20.23 -22.68
CA ILE A 73 -15.26 -19.16 -21.95
C ILE A 73 -15.85 -17.79 -22.31
N ALA A 74 -16.06 -17.53 -23.60
CA ALA A 74 -16.57 -16.26 -24.09
C ALA A 74 -17.99 -16.00 -23.59
N ALA A 75 -18.87 -17.02 -23.56
CA ALA A 75 -20.23 -16.88 -23.04
C ALA A 75 -20.29 -16.42 -21.56
N HIS A 76 -19.23 -16.68 -20.77
CA HIS A 76 -19.17 -16.31 -19.36
C HIS A 76 -18.35 -15.04 -19.09
N PHE A 77 -17.29 -14.80 -19.86
CA PHE A 77 -16.29 -13.78 -19.53
C PHE A 77 -16.08 -12.71 -20.61
N TRP A 78 -16.73 -12.85 -21.78
CA TRP A 78 -16.70 -11.87 -22.87
C TRP A 78 -18.11 -11.38 -23.24
N PRO A 79 -18.34 -10.06 -23.39
CA PRO A 79 -17.39 -8.97 -23.15
C PRO A 79 -16.95 -8.89 -21.67
N GLY A 80 -15.69 -8.54 -21.42
CA GLY A 80 -15.17 -8.47 -20.06
C GLY A 80 -13.64 -8.50 -19.90
N PRO A 81 -13.17 -8.58 -18.63
CA PRO A 81 -11.76 -8.40 -18.27
C PRO A 81 -10.92 -9.68 -18.43
N LEU A 82 -11.20 -10.46 -19.47
CA LEU A 82 -10.41 -11.63 -19.85
C LEU A 82 -9.69 -11.38 -21.18
N THR A 83 -8.44 -11.79 -21.27
CA THR A 83 -7.63 -11.79 -22.49
C THR A 83 -7.19 -13.21 -22.75
N MET A 84 -7.37 -13.68 -23.98
CA MET A 84 -6.99 -15.02 -24.41
C MET A 84 -5.88 -14.95 -25.46
N ILE A 85 -4.87 -15.81 -25.36
CA ILE A 85 -3.77 -15.89 -26.32
C ILE A 85 -4.00 -17.04 -27.30
N PHE A 86 -3.86 -16.76 -28.59
CA PHE A 86 -4.02 -17.72 -29.68
C PHE A 86 -2.82 -17.68 -30.62
N ASN A 87 -2.66 -18.71 -31.45
CA ASN A 87 -1.76 -18.62 -32.61
C ASN A 87 -2.34 -17.64 -33.62
N LYS A 88 -1.56 -16.63 -34.01
CA LYS A 88 -1.99 -15.60 -34.96
C LYS A 88 -1.96 -16.13 -36.39
N ASN A 89 -2.76 -15.54 -37.28
CA ASN A 89 -2.53 -15.67 -38.71
C ASN A 89 -1.78 -14.45 -39.29
N GLU A 90 -1.50 -14.46 -40.59
CA GLU A 90 -0.73 -13.42 -41.29
C GLU A 90 -1.37 -12.01 -41.27
N LYS A 91 -2.66 -11.88 -40.93
CA LYS A 91 -3.29 -10.54 -40.85
C LYS A 91 -2.76 -9.71 -39.69
N VAL A 92 -2.31 -10.36 -38.61
CA VAL A 92 -1.73 -9.65 -37.46
C VAL A 92 -0.23 -9.51 -37.69
N PRO A 93 0.30 -8.29 -37.86
CA PRO A 93 1.71 -8.09 -38.13
C PRO A 93 2.56 -8.43 -36.90
N LEU A 94 3.81 -8.85 -37.14
CA LEU A 94 4.78 -9.15 -36.08
C LEU A 94 5.04 -7.95 -35.16
N GLY A 95 4.97 -6.72 -35.69
CA GLY A 95 5.08 -5.51 -34.87
C GLY A 95 4.01 -5.43 -33.76
N THR A 96 2.79 -5.90 -34.02
CA THR A 96 1.71 -5.93 -33.02
C THR A 96 1.98 -6.98 -31.95
N THR A 97 2.54 -8.14 -32.32
CA THR A 97 2.79 -9.26 -31.41
C THR A 97 4.18 -9.24 -30.78
N GLY A 98 4.97 -8.18 -30.99
CA GLY A 98 6.34 -8.10 -30.48
C GLY A 98 7.26 -9.18 -31.03
N GLY A 99 6.99 -9.65 -32.26
CA GLY A 99 7.74 -10.72 -32.92
C GLY A 99 7.28 -12.14 -32.59
N LEU A 100 6.16 -12.30 -31.87
CA LEU A 100 5.62 -13.61 -31.51
C LEU A 100 4.66 -14.15 -32.58
N GLU A 101 4.58 -15.48 -32.70
CA GLU A 101 3.55 -16.17 -33.49
C GLU A 101 2.21 -16.32 -32.76
N THR A 102 2.07 -15.68 -31.61
CA THR A 102 0.84 -15.64 -30.83
C THR A 102 0.30 -14.22 -30.72
N VAL A 103 -1.03 -14.09 -30.66
CA VAL A 103 -1.73 -12.83 -30.46
C VAL A 103 -2.61 -12.91 -29.22
N ALA A 104 -2.52 -11.90 -28.37
CA ALA A 104 -3.42 -11.73 -27.23
C ALA A 104 -4.65 -10.94 -27.67
N VAL A 105 -5.85 -11.48 -27.43
CA VAL A 105 -7.13 -10.90 -27.86
C VAL A 105 -8.03 -10.67 -26.66
N ARG A 106 -8.79 -9.58 -26.67
CA ARG A 106 -9.78 -9.23 -25.66
C ARG A 106 -11.04 -8.64 -26.30
N MET A 107 -12.20 -8.91 -25.72
CA MET A 107 -13.44 -8.20 -26.01
C MET A 107 -13.85 -7.39 -24.77
N PRO A 108 -13.55 -6.07 -24.71
CA PRO A 108 -13.86 -5.25 -23.52
C PRO A 108 -15.37 -5.05 -23.38
N ASP A 109 -15.87 -4.94 -22.14
CA ASP A 109 -17.29 -4.72 -21.84
C ASP A 109 -17.73 -3.26 -21.95
N ASP A 110 -16.77 -2.33 -21.80
CA ASP A 110 -17.02 -0.89 -21.87
C ASP A 110 -17.62 -0.43 -23.21
N GLU A 111 -18.73 0.29 -23.14
CA GLU A 111 -19.48 0.76 -24.32
C GLU A 111 -18.66 1.71 -25.19
N ILE A 112 -17.90 2.64 -24.59
CA ILE A 112 -17.04 3.58 -25.31
C ILE A 112 -15.95 2.82 -26.06
N ALA A 113 -15.32 1.85 -25.41
CA ALA A 113 -14.31 0.99 -26.03
C ALA A 113 -14.87 0.23 -27.24
N ARG A 114 -16.03 -0.42 -27.08
CA ARG A 114 -16.65 -1.22 -28.15
C ARG A 114 -17.04 -0.37 -29.35
N GLU A 115 -17.65 0.79 -29.12
CA GLU A 115 -18.02 1.72 -30.18
C GLU A 115 -16.78 2.28 -30.90
N LEU A 116 -15.70 2.60 -30.17
CA LEU A 116 -14.44 3.01 -30.78
C LEU A 116 -13.83 1.91 -31.64
N ILE A 117 -13.82 0.66 -31.15
CA ILE A 117 -13.26 -0.48 -31.88
C ILE A 117 -14.01 -0.67 -33.20
N LEU A 118 -15.34 -0.64 -33.18
CA LEU A 118 -16.17 -0.71 -34.40
C LEU A 118 -15.88 0.46 -35.34
N ALA A 119 -15.85 1.69 -34.82
CA ALA A 119 -15.55 2.89 -35.61
C ALA A 119 -14.13 2.87 -36.21
N GLY A 120 -13.16 2.25 -35.52
CA GLY A 120 -11.76 2.11 -35.88
C GLY A 120 -11.46 0.97 -36.86
N GLY A 121 -12.46 0.17 -37.25
CA GLY A 121 -12.29 -0.92 -38.22
C GLY A 121 -12.29 -2.34 -37.63
N GLY A 122 -12.68 -2.50 -36.37
CA GLY A 122 -12.94 -3.79 -35.72
C GLY A 122 -11.77 -4.38 -34.93
N TYR A 123 -10.53 -3.92 -35.18
CA TYR A 123 -9.32 -4.45 -34.55
C TYR A 123 -8.42 -3.32 -34.03
N VAL A 124 -8.43 -3.11 -32.71
CA VAL A 124 -7.65 -2.04 -32.08
C VAL A 124 -6.63 -2.64 -31.13
N SER A 125 -5.34 -2.46 -31.39
CA SER A 125 -4.31 -2.85 -30.43
C SER A 125 -4.23 -1.77 -29.34
N ALA A 126 -4.25 -2.18 -28.07
CA ALA A 126 -4.23 -1.24 -26.95
C ALA A 126 -3.51 -1.80 -25.72
N PRO A 127 -2.26 -1.40 -25.45
CA PRO A 127 -1.69 -1.50 -24.11
C PRO A 127 -2.31 -0.42 -23.20
N SER A 128 -2.01 -0.45 -21.90
CA SER A 128 -2.38 0.62 -20.96
C SER A 128 -1.88 2.00 -21.45
N ALA A 129 -2.62 3.09 -21.20
CA ALA A 129 -2.34 4.43 -21.76
C ALA A 129 -1.37 5.29 -20.94
N ASN A 130 -0.32 4.70 -20.37
CA ASN A 130 0.71 5.35 -19.57
C ASN A 130 2.08 5.39 -20.26
N THR A 131 2.99 6.22 -19.76
CA THR A 131 4.42 6.06 -20.08
C THR A 131 4.92 4.74 -19.48
N SER A 132 5.72 3.98 -20.24
CA SER A 132 6.20 2.65 -19.83
C SER A 132 6.87 2.70 -18.46
N GLY A 133 6.50 1.78 -17.56
CA GLY A 133 7.02 1.71 -16.19
C GLY A 133 6.11 2.37 -15.13
N ARG A 134 5.38 3.44 -15.49
CA ARG A 134 4.49 4.17 -14.56
C ARG A 134 3.24 3.37 -14.18
N PRO A 135 2.51 3.73 -13.10
CA PRO A 135 1.20 3.16 -12.79
C PRO A 135 0.22 3.27 -13.97
N SER A 136 -0.63 2.26 -14.17
CA SER A 136 -1.61 2.27 -15.26
C SER A 136 -2.67 3.37 -15.04
N PRO A 137 -3.20 3.98 -16.11
CA PRO A 137 -4.17 5.07 -15.98
C PRO A 137 -5.59 4.52 -15.77
N THR A 138 -6.28 5.06 -14.78
CA THR A 138 -7.67 4.74 -14.42
C THR A 138 -8.62 5.92 -14.65
N THR A 139 -8.10 7.06 -15.12
CA THR A 139 -8.84 8.27 -15.49
C THR A 139 -8.19 8.89 -16.73
N ALA A 140 -8.94 9.73 -17.46
CA ALA A 140 -8.40 10.50 -18.59
C ALA A 140 -7.29 11.48 -18.15
N GLN A 141 -7.37 11.99 -16.93
CA GLN A 141 -6.37 12.88 -16.35
C GLN A 141 -4.99 12.19 -16.25
N HIS A 142 -4.95 10.93 -15.78
CA HIS A 142 -3.72 10.14 -15.74
C HIS A 142 -3.11 9.93 -17.14
N VAL A 143 -3.97 9.80 -18.17
CA VAL A 143 -3.52 9.69 -19.57
C VAL A 143 -2.93 11.02 -20.04
N ALA A 144 -3.60 12.14 -19.74
CA ALA A 144 -3.15 13.46 -20.14
C ALA A 144 -1.78 13.80 -19.53
N GLU A 145 -1.53 13.45 -18.27
CA GLU A 145 -0.23 13.63 -17.61
C GLU A 145 0.92 12.91 -18.32
N ASP A 146 0.65 11.72 -18.85
CA ASP A 146 1.70 10.86 -19.43
C ASP A 146 1.89 11.09 -20.94
N LEU A 147 0.80 11.35 -21.67
CA LEU A 147 0.75 11.23 -23.13
C LEU A 147 0.29 12.50 -23.86
N SER A 148 -0.04 13.60 -23.17
CA SER A 148 -0.36 14.87 -23.83
C SER A 148 0.76 15.30 -24.78
N GLY A 149 0.39 15.68 -26.01
CA GLY A 149 1.33 16.05 -27.07
C GLY A 149 2.02 14.87 -27.77
N LYS A 150 1.76 13.62 -27.38
CA LYS A 150 2.28 12.41 -28.03
C LYS A 150 1.22 11.62 -28.81
N ILE A 151 -0.06 11.88 -28.56
CA ILE A 151 -1.20 11.15 -29.12
C ILE A 151 -2.25 12.15 -29.61
N GLU A 152 -3.07 11.75 -30.58
CA GLU A 152 -3.99 12.63 -31.28
C GLU A 152 -5.28 12.90 -30.50
N MET A 153 -5.75 11.96 -29.67
CA MET A 153 -7.00 12.12 -28.93
C MET A 153 -7.02 11.32 -27.62
N ILE A 154 -7.70 11.89 -26.61
CA ILE A 154 -8.10 11.20 -25.37
C ILE A 154 -9.62 11.26 -25.29
N LEU A 155 -10.27 10.10 -25.21
CA LEU A 155 -11.69 9.98 -24.90
C LEU A 155 -11.84 9.93 -23.38
N ASP A 156 -12.49 10.93 -22.79
CA ASP A 156 -12.78 10.95 -21.36
C ASP A 156 -14.10 10.24 -21.06
N GLY A 157 -14.02 9.06 -20.44
CA GLY A 157 -15.16 8.30 -19.94
C GLY A 157 -15.24 8.27 -18.42
N GLY A 158 -14.50 9.14 -17.72
CA GLY A 158 -14.45 9.16 -16.26
C GLY A 158 -13.52 8.10 -15.66
N SER A 159 -13.81 7.65 -14.43
CA SER A 159 -13.01 6.63 -13.75
C SER A 159 -13.43 5.22 -14.16
N VAL A 160 -12.46 4.33 -14.38
CA VAL A 160 -12.72 2.90 -14.63
C VAL A 160 -13.27 2.19 -13.39
N ASP A 161 -13.94 1.06 -13.59
CA ASP A 161 -14.62 0.32 -12.52
C ASP A 161 -13.71 -0.64 -11.74
N ILE A 162 -12.86 -1.42 -12.44
CA ILE A 162 -12.05 -2.49 -11.83
C ILE A 162 -10.70 -1.96 -11.33
N GLY A 163 -10.02 -1.13 -12.11
CA GLY A 163 -8.75 -0.49 -11.73
C GLY A 163 -7.49 -1.36 -11.82
N VAL A 164 -7.60 -2.63 -12.22
CA VAL A 164 -6.48 -3.50 -12.58
C VAL A 164 -6.68 -4.10 -13.97
N GLU A 165 -5.61 -4.47 -14.67
CA GLU A 165 -5.72 -5.02 -16.02
C GLU A 165 -6.38 -6.40 -16.06
N SER A 166 -6.80 -6.80 -17.26
CA SER A 166 -7.40 -8.10 -17.55
C SER A 166 -6.54 -9.29 -17.14
N THR A 167 -7.22 -10.38 -16.77
CA THR A 167 -6.59 -11.70 -16.65
C THR A 167 -6.13 -12.16 -18.03
N ILE A 168 -4.95 -12.77 -18.13
CA ILE A 168 -4.42 -13.32 -19.38
C ILE A 168 -4.36 -14.84 -19.30
N LEU A 169 -5.08 -15.51 -20.19
CA LEU A 169 -5.17 -16.96 -20.33
C LEU A 169 -4.49 -17.41 -21.63
N ASP A 170 -3.45 -18.24 -21.53
CA ASP A 170 -2.78 -18.86 -22.67
C ASP A 170 -3.59 -20.07 -23.14
N MET A 171 -4.21 -19.95 -24.33
CA MET A 171 -4.99 -21.02 -24.96
C MET A 171 -4.14 -21.90 -25.90
N THR A 172 -2.83 -21.62 -26.02
CA THR A 172 -1.90 -22.40 -26.86
C THR A 172 -1.35 -23.64 -26.16
N VAL A 173 -1.72 -23.83 -24.88
CA VAL A 173 -1.28 -24.93 -24.02
C VAL A 173 -2.47 -25.69 -23.43
N THR A 174 -2.22 -26.90 -22.94
CA THR A 174 -3.24 -27.74 -22.29
C THR A 174 -2.67 -28.32 -20.98
N PRO A 175 -3.31 -28.08 -19.83
CA PRO A 175 -4.50 -27.23 -19.63
C PRO A 175 -4.22 -25.74 -19.94
N PRO A 176 -5.24 -24.91 -20.23
CA PRO A 176 -5.08 -23.46 -20.37
C PRO A 176 -4.37 -22.86 -19.16
N MET A 177 -3.55 -21.83 -19.37
CA MET A 177 -2.64 -21.31 -18.33
C MET A 177 -2.80 -19.81 -18.08
N ILE A 178 -2.99 -19.40 -16.83
CA ILE A 178 -2.99 -17.99 -16.45
C ILE A 178 -1.56 -17.45 -16.45
N LEU A 179 -1.28 -16.49 -17.33
CA LEU A 179 -0.01 -15.77 -17.42
C LEU A 179 -0.01 -14.45 -16.67
N ARG A 180 -1.20 -13.90 -16.39
CA ARG A 180 -1.35 -12.69 -15.58
C ARG A 180 -2.66 -12.73 -14.80
N PRO A 181 -2.63 -12.60 -13.46
CA PRO A 181 -3.84 -12.48 -12.67
C PRO A 181 -4.50 -11.11 -12.88
N GLY A 182 -5.84 -11.12 -12.87
CA GLY A 182 -6.73 -9.97 -13.01
C GLY A 182 -8.06 -10.25 -12.32
N ALA A 183 -9.13 -9.59 -12.76
CA ALA A 183 -10.46 -9.71 -12.14
C ALA A 183 -11.12 -11.09 -12.34
N ILE A 184 -10.77 -11.83 -13.41
CA ILE A 184 -11.23 -13.21 -13.62
C ILE A 184 -10.24 -14.15 -12.94
N THR A 185 -10.68 -14.88 -11.92
CA THR A 185 -9.80 -15.70 -11.08
C THR A 185 -9.64 -17.11 -11.63
N LYS A 186 -8.66 -17.86 -11.08
CA LYS A 186 -8.49 -19.28 -11.42
C LYS A 186 -9.74 -20.08 -11.10
N GLU A 187 -10.35 -19.82 -9.95
CA GLU A 187 -11.55 -20.52 -9.46
C GLU A 187 -12.70 -20.30 -10.43
N MET A 188 -12.94 -19.06 -10.86
CA MET A 188 -13.97 -18.72 -11.84
C MET A 188 -13.75 -19.45 -13.17
N LEU A 189 -12.51 -19.48 -13.67
CA LEU A 189 -12.20 -20.22 -14.90
C LEU A 189 -12.39 -21.72 -14.70
N SER A 190 -11.93 -22.26 -13.58
CA SER A 190 -11.99 -23.69 -13.31
C SER A 190 -13.40 -24.23 -13.14
N GLU A 191 -14.33 -23.42 -12.64
CA GLU A 191 -15.75 -23.76 -12.60
C GLU A 191 -16.36 -23.94 -14.00
N VAL A 192 -15.87 -23.20 -14.99
CA VAL A 192 -16.39 -23.22 -16.37
C VAL A 192 -15.68 -24.28 -17.22
N ILE A 193 -14.34 -24.33 -17.17
CA ILE A 193 -13.52 -25.12 -18.11
C ILE A 193 -12.70 -26.24 -17.46
N GLY A 194 -12.81 -26.44 -16.15
CA GLY A 194 -12.09 -27.49 -15.43
C GLY A 194 -10.66 -27.08 -15.05
N GLU A 195 -9.67 -27.92 -15.35
CA GLU A 195 -8.30 -27.66 -14.91
C GLU A 195 -7.69 -26.44 -15.61
N VAL A 196 -7.16 -25.50 -14.81
CA VAL A 196 -6.45 -24.30 -15.29
C VAL A 196 -5.11 -24.19 -14.55
N ALA A 197 -4.03 -24.09 -15.32
CA ALA A 197 -2.69 -23.88 -14.79
C ALA A 197 -2.44 -22.41 -14.46
N VAL A 198 -1.44 -22.14 -13.62
CA VAL A 198 -0.93 -20.80 -13.33
C VAL A 198 0.56 -20.82 -13.60
N ASP A 199 1.05 -19.82 -14.33
CA ASP A 199 2.47 -19.75 -14.68
C ASP A 199 3.35 -19.57 -13.44
N GLU A 200 4.34 -20.44 -13.28
CA GLU A 200 5.25 -20.45 -12.11
C GLU A 200 6.13 -19.18 -12.07
N THR A 201 6.36 -18.52 -13.21
CA THR A 201 7.17 -17.29 -13.27
C THR A 201 6.46 -16.06 -12.71
N LEU A 202 5.15 -16.16 -12.41
CA LEU A 202 4.45 -15.16 -11.59
C LEU A 202 5.03 -15.05 -10.17
N ILE A 203 5.79 -16.06 -9.73
CA ILE A 203 6.37 -16.19 -8.38
C ILE A 203 7.88 -15.89 -8.37
N SER A 204 8.58 -15.87 -9.54
CA SER A 204 10.02 -15.60 -9.59
C SER A 204 10.49 -14.90 -10.88
N GLU A 205 11.22 -13.78 -10.74
CA GLU A 205 11.66 -12.90 -11.84
C GLU A 205 12.79 -13.46 -12.73
N ASN A 206 13.42 -14.59 -12.38
CA ASN A 206 14.66 -15.05 -13.03
C ASN A 206 14.47 -15.80 -14.37
N SER A 207 13.44 -15.45 -15.14
CA SER A 207 13.16 -16.01 -16.46
C SER A 207 13.86 -15.21 -17.58
N THR A 208 14.77 -15.86 -18.31
CA THR A 208 15.43 -15.27 -19.50
C THR A 208 14.59 -15.35 -20.78
N LYS A 209 13.39 -15.96 -20.73
CA LYS A 209 12.52 -16.15 -21.91
C LYS A 209 11.82 -14.84 -22.32
N ALA A 210 11.50 -14.71 -23.61
CA ALA A 210 10.71 -13.59 -24.11
C ALA A 210 9.30 -13.61 -23.48
N PRO A 211 8.75 -12.46 -23.05
CA PRO A 211 7.44 -12.43 -22.39
C PRO A 211 6.35 -12.79 -23.40
N LYS A 212 5.56 -13.83 -23.08
CA LYS A 212 4.39 -14.21 -23.89
C LYS A 212 3.24 -13.21 -23.78
N ALA A 213 3.24 -12.39 -22.72
CA ALA A 213 2.16 -11.47 -22.40
C ALA A 213 2.67 -10.17 -21.77
N PRO A 214 1.90 -9.07 -21.86
CA PRO A 214 2.24 -7.82 -21.19
C PRO A 214 2.36 -7.95 -19.68
N GLY A 215 3.40 -7.31 -19.12
CA GLY A 215 3.55 -7.14 -17.66
C GLY A 215 4.29 -8.28 -16.95
N MET A 216 5.05 -9.11 -17.67
CA MET A 216 5.76 -10.27 -17.08
C MET A 216 7.24 -10.02 -16.71
N LYS A 217 7.97 -9.10 -17.38
CA LYS A 217 9.45 -9.07 -17.33
C LYS A 217 10.09 -7.82 -16.71
N TYR A 218 9.40 -6.67 -16.71
CA TYR A 218 10.00 -5.40 -16.28
C TYR A 218 9.39 -4.93 -14.96
N ARG A 219 10.13 -4.10 -14.20
CA ARG A 219 9.55 -3.29 -13.13
C ARG A 219 8.44 -2.45 -13.74
N HIS A 220 7.21 -2.76 -13.35
CA HIS A 220 5.98 -2.20 -13.89
C HIS A 220 5.18 -1.62 -12.74
N TYR A 221 4.44 -0.55 -13.04
CA TYR A 221 3.55 0.12 -12.08
C TYR A 221 4.27 0.82 -10.93
N ALA A 222 5.58 1.04 -11.05
CA ALA A 222 6.37 1.61 -9.98
C ALA A 222 6.09 3.12 -9.86
N PRO A 223 5.72 3.62 -8.67
CA PRO A 223 5.78 5.04 -8.38
C PRO A 223 7.25 5.53 -8.43
N LYS A 224 7.45 6.85 -8.42
CA LYS A 224 8.79 7.46 -8.33
C LYS A 224 9.47 7.12 -7.00
N ALA A 225 8.69 7.07 -5.92
CA ALA A 225 9.12 6.75 -4.58
C ALA A 225 9.61 5.30 -4.46
N GLU A 226 10.50 5.03 -3.50
CA GLU A 226 10.83 3.66 -3.13
C GLU A 226 9.65 3.04 -2.37
N MET A 227 9.12 1.93 -2.88
CA MET A 227 7.96 1.29 -2.31
C MET A 227 8.34 -0.03 -1.64
N ILE A 228 7.83 -0.24 -0.42
CA ILE A 228 8.04 -1.44 0.38
C ILE A 228 6.67 -1.98 0.82
N ILE A 229 6.48 -3.29 0.69
CA ILE A 229 5.30 -3.98 1.21
C ILE A 229 5.66 -4.60 2.56
N VAL A 230 4.80 -4.43 3.55
CA VAL A 230 4.92 -5.07 4.85
C VAL A 230 3.89 -6.18 4.95
N ASP A 231 4.38 -7.42 5.00
CA ASP A 231 3.60 -8.65 5.03
C ASP A 231 3.51 -9.22 6.44
N GLY A 232 2.36 -9.77 6.81
CA GLY A 232 2.06 -10.26 8.17
C GLY A 232 0.61 -10.00 8.59
N GLU A 233 0.29 -10.37 9.83
CA GLU A 233 -1.05 -10.13 10.39
C GLU A 233 -1.38 -8.64 10.40
N PRO A 234 -2.63 -8.21 10.12
CA PRO A 234 -2.96 -6.80 9.88
C PRO A 234 -2.50 -5.85 10.99
N GLU A 235 -2.75 -6.20 12.26
CA GLU A 235 -2.32 -5.37 13.39
C GLU A 235 -0.80 -5.30 13.52
N GLU A 236 -0.10 -6.40 13.24
CA GLU A 236 1.36 -6.46 13.31
C GLU A 236 1.99 -5.65 12.17
N ALA A 237 1.44 -5.74 10.95
CA ALA A 237 1.86 -4.95 9.81
C ALA A 237 1.68 -3.44 10.07
N VAL A 238 0.57 -3.02 10.68
CA VAL A 238 0.37 -1.62 11.10
C VAL A 238 1.46 -1.17 12.07
N ARG A 239 1.78 -1.98 13.09
CA ARG A 239 2.84 -1.66 14.07
C ARG A 239 4.21 -1.57 13.41
N ALA A 240 4.54 -2.49 12.50
CA ALA A 240 5.79 -2.46 11.76
C ALA A 240 5.90 -1.22 10.86
N ILE A 241 4.85 -0.91 10.09
CA ILE A 241 4.80 0.27 9.22
C ILE A 241 4.96 1.57 10.02
N LYS A 242 4.26 1.69 11.15
CA LYS A 242 4.40 2.83 12.08
C LYS A 242 5.86 3.07 12.47
N GLN A 243 6.56 2.01 12.90
CA GLN A 243 7.95 2.10 13.33
C GLN A 243 8.89 2.51 12.20
N ILE A 244 8.80 1.89 11.01
CA ILE A 244 9.69 2.22 9.89
C ILE A 244 9.37 3.59 9.28
N ALA A 245 8.09 3.99 9.25
CA ALA A 245 7.69 5.33 8.82
C ALA A 245 8.20 6.41 9.77
N TYR A 246 8.08 6.20 11.08
CA TYR A 246 8.63 7.09 12.10
C TYR A 246 10.14 7.26 11.94
N GLU A 247 10.87 6.17 11.69
CA GLU A 247 12.30 6.22 11.45
C GLU A 247 12.68 7.05 10.22
N GLN A 248 12.03 6.82 9.07
CA GLN A 248 12.34 7.60 7.86
C GLN A 248 11.98 9.08 8.00
N VAL A 249 10.85 9.40 8.64
CA VAL A 249 10.48 10.80 8.92
C VAL A 249 11.51 11.46 9.85
N ARG A 250 12.01 10.74 10.86
CA ARG A 250 13.09 11.23 11.73
C ARG A 250 14.38 11.52 10.96
N LEU A 251 14.67 10.74 9.92
CA LEU A 251 15.82 10.95 9.02
C LEU A 251 15.60 12.11 8.03
N GLY A 252 14.40 12.68 7.97
CA GLY A 252 14.08 13.85 7.15
C GLY A 252 13.42 13.52 5.82
N TYR A 253 13.02 12.26 5.59
CA TYR A 253 12.34 11.85 4.36
C TYR A 253 10.82 12.07 4.44
N LYS A 254 10.19 12.35 3.30
CA LYS A 254 8.73 12.39 3.17
C LYS A 254 8.21 10.97 2.93
N VAL A 255 7.36 10.47 3.83
CA VAL A 255 6.86 9.10 3.80
C VAL A 255 5.38 9.09 3.42
N GLY A 256 5.02 8.23 2.46
CA GLY A 256 3.65 7.84 2.13
C GLY A 256 3.28 6.49 2.75
N ILE A 257 2.02 6.33 3.14
CA ILE A 257 1.49 5.07 3.68
C ILE A 257 0.22 4.68 2.93
N ILE A 258 0.20 3.49 2.35
CA ILE A 258 -0.98 2.86 1.78
C ILE A 258 -1.66 2.05 2.90
N ALA A 259 -2.81 2.54 3.34
CA ALA A 259 -3.59 1.95 4.43
C ALA A 259 -4.94 1.43 3.92
N SER A 260 -5.50 0.48 4.67
CA SER A 260 -6.89 0.04 4.50
C SER A 260 -7.88 0.95 5.23
N ASN A 261 -9.19 0.84 4.93
CA ASN A 261 -10.25 1.51 5.68
C ASN A 261 -10.18 1.18 7.18
N GLU A 262 -9.79 -0.05 7.50
CA GLU A 262 -9.76 -0.59 8.86
C GLU A 262 -8.55 -0.07 9.69
N SER A 263 -7.52 0.45 9.03
CA SER A 263 -6.25 0.82 9.65
C SER A 263 -5.85 2.30 9.46
N VAL A 264 -6.50 3.02 8.55
CA VAL A 264 -6.12 4.40 8.18
C VAL A 264 -5.99 5.33 9.40
N ASP A 265 -6.93 5.28 10.34
CA ASP A 265 -6.96 6.13 11.54
C ASP A 265 -5.90 5.75 12.58
N GLN A 266 -5.22 4.62 12.40
CA GLN A 266 -4.16 4.19 13.30
C GLN A 266 -2.85 4.91 12.98
N TYR A 267 -2.61 5.34 11.75
CA TYR A 267 -1.36 5.96 11.33
C TYR A 267 -1.29 7.43 11.73
N THR A 268 -0.28 7.77 12.53
CA THR A 268 -0.04 9.10 13.12
C THR A 268 1.02 9.91 12.38
N THR A 269 1.77 9.28 11.47
CA THR A 269 2.96 9.83 10.82
C THR A 269 2.91 9.57 9.32
N GLY A 270 3.39 10.54 8.52
CA GLY A 270 3.45 10.45 7.06
C GLY A 270 2.15 10.88 6.35
N VAL A 271 2.19 10.84 5.02
CA VAL A 271 1.02 11.09 4.16
C VAL A 271 0.27 9.77 4.01
N VAL A 272 -0.86 9.64 4.70
CA VAL A 272 -1.65 8.40 4.69
C VAL A 272 -2.71 8.47 3.61
N LYS A 273 -2.78 7.43 2.76
CA LYS A 273 -3.79 7.29 1.71
C LYS A 273 -4.54 5.98 1.91
N CYS A 274 -5.86 6.08 1.99
CA CYS A 274 -6.72 4.93 2.09
C CYS A 274 -6.99 4.33 0.71
N ILE A 275 -6.60 3.07 0.51
CA ILE A 275 -6.80 2.37 -0.77
C ILE A 275 -8.16 1.67 -0.86
N GLY A 276 -8.82 1.42 0.27
CA GLY A 276 -10.10 0.71 0.32
C GLY A 276 -10.18 -0.27 1.48
N SER A 277 -11.19 -1.12 1.47
CA SER A 277 -11.45 -2.08 2.56
C SER A 277 -10.81 -3.44 2.28
N ARG A 278 -10.21 -4.02 3.31
CA ARG A 278 -9.73 -5.42 3.31
C ARG A 278 -10.86 -6.43 3.10
N VAL A 279 -12.09 -6.10 3.52
CA VAL A 279 -13.27 -6.96 3.35
C VAL A 279 -13.83 -6.87 1.93
N ASN A 280 -13.65 -5.73 1.26
CA ASN A 280 -14.09 -5.51 -0.12
C ASN A 280 -12.91 -5.19 -1.04
N GLU A 281 -12.16 -6.21 -1.40
CA GLU A 281 -10.94 -6.13 -2.22
C GLU A 281 -11.14 -5.41 -3.57
N LYS A 282 -12.36 -5.40 -4.12
CA LYS A 282 -12.67 -4.64 -5.35
C LYS A 282 -12.40 -3.15 -5.18
N THR A 283 -12.61 -2.61 -3.97
CA THR A 283 -12.31 -1.20 -3.67
C THR A 283 -10.81 -0.94 -3.71
N VAL A 284 -10.00 -1.88 -3.21
CA VAL A 284 -8.54 -1.80 -3.24
C VAL A 284 -8.04 -1.84 -4.69
N ALA A 285 -8.52 -2.79 -5.50
CA ALA A 285 -8.16 -2.88 -6.92
C ALA A 285 -8.50 -1.59 -7.68
N ARG A 286 -9.69 -1.01 -7.44
CA ARG A 286 -10.14 0.22 -8.10
C ARG A 286 -9.24 1.42 -7.81
N ASN A 287 -8.77 1.55 -6.57
CA ASN A 287 -8.00 2.71 -6.13
C ASN A 287 -6.47 2.52 -6.24
N LEU A 288 -5.98 1.31 -6.49
CA LEU A 288 -4.56 0.98 -6.46
C LEU A 288 -3.69 1.98 -7.24
N TYR A 289 -3.92 2.13 -8.54
CA TYR A 289 -3.11 3.03 -9.35
C TYR A 289 -3.37 4.51 -9.09
N LYS A 290 -4.57 4.86 -8.62
CA LYS A 290 -4.90 6.22 -8.21
C LYS A 290 -4.01 6.63 -7.03
N VAL A 291 -3.98 5.80 -5.97
CA VAL A 291 -3.16 6.08 -4.78
C VAL A 291 -1.67 6.17 -5.12
N LEU A 292 -1.16 5.28 -5.98
CA LEU A 292 0.24 5.35 -6.43
C LEU A 292 0.56 6.64 -7.18
N ARG A 293 -0.37 7.16 -8.00
CA ARG A 293 -0.20 8.45 -8.69
C ARG A 293 -0.33 9.65 -7.76
N GLU A 294 -1.25 9.61 -6.80
CA GLU A 294 -1.34 10.66 -5.77
C GLU A 294 -0.02 10.78 -4.98
N PHE A 295 0.68 9.69 -4.72
CA PHE A 295 2.01 9.76 -4.10
C PHE A 295 3.10 10.34 -5.01
N ASP A 296 3.02 10.13 -6.33
CA ASP A 296 3.92 10.78 -7.29
C ASP A 296 3.72 12.31 -7.33
N GLU A 297 2.50 12.79 -7.07
CA GLU A 297 2.15 14.22 -6.97
C GLU A 297 2.59 14.80 -5.62
N GLU A 298 2.49 14.02 -4.55
CA GLU A 298 2.97 14.40 -3.22
C GLU A 298 4.50 14.35 -3.11
N GLU A 299 5.21 13.82 -4.11
CA GLU A 299 6.68 13.74 -4.11
C GLU A 299 7.24 13.09 -2.82
N VAL A 300 6.61 12.00 -2.38
CA VAL A 300 7.12 11.21 -1.25
C VAL A 300 8.40 10.45 -1.67
N ASP A 301 9.33 10.27 -0.74
CA ASP A 301 10.57 9.52 -0.96
C ASP A 301 10.34 8.01 -0.80
N TYR A 302 9.52 7.64 0.20
CA TYR A 302 9.20 6.25 0.54
C TYR A 302 7.69 6.02 0.57
N ILE A 303 7.25 4.84 0.16
CA ILE A 303 5.87 4.36 0.30
C ILE A 303 5.87 3.02 1.04
N TYR A 304 5.16 2.94 2.15
CA TYR A 304 4.91 1.70 2.87
C TYR A 304 3.48 1.22 2.63
N SER A 305 3.31 0.00 2.14
CA SER A 305 2.00 -0.61 1.95
C SER A 305 1.81 -1.79 2.87
N GLU A 306 0.61 -1.92 3.45
CA GLU A 306 0.16 -3.20 3.95
C GLU A 306 0.11 -4.24 2.81
N ALA A 307 0.36 -5.51 3.14
CA ALA A 307 -0.01 -6.63 2.28
C ALA A 307 -1.51 -6.92 2.36
N PHE A 308 -2.09 -7.35 1.25
CA PHE A 308 -3.51 -7.72 1.14
C PHE A 308 -3.66 -9.23 0.93
N PRO A 309 -4.78 -9.85 1.36
CA PRO A 309 -5.01 -11.28 1.16
C PRO A 309 -4.88 -11.67 -0.32
N GLU A 310 -4.24 -12.81 -0.60
CA GLU A 310 -4.06 -13.33 -1.97
C GLU A 310 -5.18 -14.29 -2.40
N ALA A 311 -6.44 -13.97 -2.06
CA ALA A 311 -7.60 -14.72 -2.51
C ALA A 311 -8.33 -13.95 -3.61
N GLY A 312 -8.87 -14.65 -4.61
CA GLY A 312 -9.67 -14.04 -5.66
C GLY A 312 -8.96 -12.89 -6.42
N ILE A 313 -9.51 -11.67 -6.32
CA ILE A 313 -8.90 -10.48 -6.97
C ILE A 313 -7.67 -9.97 -6.21
N GLY A 314 -7.53 -10.32 -4.93
CA GLY A 314 -6.35 -10.05 -4.11
C GLY A 314 -5.03 -10.53 -4.72
N THR A 315 -5.03 -11.67 -5.43
CA THR A 315 -3.86 -12.15 -6.18
C THR A 315 -3.43 -11.16 -7.28
N ALA A 316 -4.38 -10.50 -7.94
CA ALA A 316 -4.08 -9.46 -8.92
C ALA A 316 -3.49 -8.22 -8.25
N ILE A 317 -4.07 -7.79 -7.12
CA ILE A 317 -3.62 -6.64 -6.33
C ILE A 317 -2.18 -6.84 -5.86
N MET A 318 -1.89 -7.97 -5.21
CA MET A 318 -0.54 -8.29 -4.72
C MET A 318 0.45 -8.48 -5.86
N ASN A 319 0.04 -9.03 -7.01
CA ASN A 319 0.90 -9.07 -8.19
C ASN A 319 1.31 -7.67 -8.68
N ARG A 320 0.40 -6.68 -8.62
CA ARG A 320 0.69 -5.30 -9.02
C ARG A 320 1.51 -4.55 -7.98
N LEU A 321 1.16 -4.65 -6.71
CA LEU A 321 1.92 -4.07 -5.60
C LEU A 321 3.34 -4.62 -5.58
N GLY A 322 3.51 -5.94 -5.69
CA GLY A 322 4.83 -6.60 -5.70
C GLY A 322 5.71 -6.07 -6.82
N LYS A 323 5.17 -5.91 -8.04
CA LYS A 323 5.90 -5.33 -9.17
C LYS A 323 6.23 -3.84 -8.97
N ALA A 324 5.32 -3.07 -8.38
CA ALA A 324 5.55 -1.65 -8.07
C ALA A 324 6.70 -1.49 -7.05
N ALA A 325 6.72 -2.35 -6.02
CA ALA A 325 7.75 -2.44 -4.99
C ALA A 325 9.05 -3.10 -5.47
N GLY A 326 9.11 -3.62 -6.71
CA GLY A 326 10.27 -4.41 -7.17
C GLY A 326 10.54 -5.63 -6.29
N HIS A 327 9.46 -6.24 -5.78
CA HIS A 327 9.46 -7.35 -4.82
C HIS A 327 10.16 -7.05 -3.49
N HIS A 328 10.31 -5.77 -3.12
CA HIS A 328 10.75 -5.38 -1.79
C HIS A 328 9.62 -5.61 -0.76
N VAL A 329 9.65 -6.78 -0.13
CA VAL A 329 8.71 -7.18 0.91
C VAL A 329 9.47 -7.38 2.22
N LEU A 330 8.99 -6.75 3.29
CA LEU A 330 9.46 -6.95 4.65
C LEU A 330 8.43 -7.75 5.43
N GLN A 331 8.89 -8.68 6.26
CA GLN A 331 8.01 -9.39 7.18
C GLN A 331 7.80 -8.52 8.43
N ALA A 332 6.54 -8.26 8.79
CA ALA A 332 6.17 -7.42 9.92
C ALA A 332 6.83 -7.91 11.21
N SER A 333 6.82 -9.23 11.42
CA SER A 333 7.46 -9.91 12.56
C SER A 333 8.96 -9.59 12.70
N GLU A 334 9.66 -9.32 11.60
CA GLU A 334 11.08 -8.97 11.62
C GLU A 334 11.35 -7.57 12.15
N ILE A 335 10.40 -6.66 11.97
CA ILE A 335 10.44 -5.29 12.49
C ILE A 335 9.93 -5.27 13.93
N THR A 336 8.78 -5.91 14.19
CA THR A 336 8.14 -5.88 15.51
C THR A 336 9.01 -6.55 16.57
N LYS A 337 9.69 -7.66 16.29
CA LYS A 337 10.60 -8.31 17.26
C LYS A 337 11.76 -7.42 17.73
N LEU A 338 12.06 -6.33 17.03
CA LEU A 338 13.15 -5.39 17.38
C LEU A 338 12.72 -4.38 18.46
N GLN A 339 11.43 -4.30 18.79
CA GLN A 339 10.92 -3.42 19.84
C GLN A 339 10.57 -4.24 21.08
N ASP A 340 11.31 -4.03 22.17
CA ASP A 340 10.94 -4.62 23.48
C ASP A 340 9.68 -3.96 24.06
N TYR A 341 9.58 -2.65 23.85
CA TYR A 341 8.47 -1.85 24.34
C TYR A 341 7.86 -1.06 23.20
N ARG A 342 6.53 -1.05 23.12
CA ARG A 342 5.76 -0.16 22.25
C ARG A 342 4.99 0.87 23.05
N ARG A 343 4.62 0.52 24.27
CA ARG A 343 3.85 1.38 25.16
C ARG A 343 4.63 1.66 26.42
N ILE A 344 4.63 2.93 26.83
CA ILE A 344 5.26 3.39 28.07
C ILE A 344 4.20 4.09 28.91
N VAL A 345 3.88 3.50 30.06
CA VAL A 345 2.81 3.96 30.95
C VAL A 345 3.42 4.51 32.23
N PHE A 346 3.34 5.82 32.41
CA PHE A 346 3.72 6.45 33.68
C PHE A 346 2.56 6.38 34.67
N VAL A 347 2.81 5.89 35.88
CA VAL A 347 1.76 5.71 36.89
C VAL A 347 2.01 6.57 38.12
N SER A 348 1.01 7.39 38.47
CA SER A 348 0.97 8.11 39.75
C SER A 348 -0.37 7.87 40.46
N ASN A 349 -0.60 8.45 41.65
CA ASN A 349 -1.83 8.16 42.41
C ASN A 349 -3.11 8.57 41.66
N SER A 350 -3.21 9.85 41.28
CA SER A 350 -4.37 10.41 40.56
C SER A 350 -4.08 10.75 39.09
N ALA A 351 -2.83 10.62 38.62
CA ALA A 351 -2.42 11.01 37.26
C ALA A 351 -2.69 12.45 36.83
N ASN A 352 -2.86 13.39 37.76
CA ASN A 352 -3.04 14.81 37.41
C ASN A 352 -1.76 15.66 37.56
N CYS A 353 -0.60 15.07 37.88
CA CYS A 353 0.63 15.85 38.08
C CYS A 353 1.90 15.13 37.58
N ARG A 354 2.46 14.21 38.38
CA ARG A 354 3.81 13.64 38.11
C ARG A 354 3.86 12.77 36.85
N ALA A 355 2.93 11.82 36.73
CA ALA A 355 2.86 10.93 35.56
C ALA A 355 2.66 11.68 34.23
N PRO A 356 1.69 12.63 34.10
CA PRO A 356 1.54 13.36 32.85
C PRO A 356 2.73 14.28 32.55
N ILE A 357 3.39 14.88 33.56
CA ILE A 357 4.64 15.62 33.35
C ILE A 357 5.70 14.69 32.72
N ALA A 358 5.92 13.50 33.28
CA ALA A 358 6.90 12.56 32.75
C ALA A 358 6.57 12.11 31.32
N ALA A 359 5.31 11.77 31.06
CA ALA A 359 4.82 11.39 29.75
C ALA A 359 5.03 12.51 28.72
N ALA A 360 4.69 13.75 29.07
CA ALA A 360 4.79 14.88 28.16
C ALA A 360 6.25 15.25 27.85
N ILE A 361 7.15 15.15 28.84
CA ILE A 361 8.59 15.32 28.62
C ILE A 361 9.14 14.22 27.69
N LEU A 362 8.72 12.96 27.88
CA LEU A 362 9.21 11.83 27.08
C LEU A 362 8.81 11.97 25.60
N LYS A 363 7.55 12.38 25.34
CA LYS A 363 7.06 12.65 23.97
C LYS A 363 7.86 13.71 23.21
N LYS A 364 8.61 14.57 23.90
CA LYS A 364 9.49 15.58 23.30
C LYS A 364 10.96 15.12 23.19
N GLN A 365 11.31 13.94 23.69
CA GLN A 365 12.67 13.42 23.57
C GLN A 365 12.92 12.87 22.15
N PRO A 366 14.15 12.99 21.63
CA PRO A 366 14.52 12.36 20.36
C PRO A 366 14.65 10.85 20.55
N LEU A 367 13.57 10.12 20.26
CA LEU A 367 13.51 8.66 20.40
C LEU A 367 13.78 7.96 19.07
N PHE A 368 14.46 6.82 19.12
CA PHE A 368 14.83 6.02 17.96
C PHE A 368 13.71 5.08 17.50
N GLN A 369 12.73 4.85 18.37
CA GLN A 369 11.52 4.10 18.09
C GLN A 369 10.32 4.97 18.41
N GLU A 370 9.21 4.68 17.75
CA GLU A 370 7.92 5.24 18.13
C GLU A 370 7.43 4.51 19.39
N TYR A 371 6.97 5.29 20.37
CA TYR A 371 6.35 4.76 21.58
C TYR A 371 4.99 5.42 21.80
N GLU A 372 3.99 4.61 22.13
CA GLU A 372 2.76 5.10 22.70
C GLU A 372 3.01 5.47 24.18
N VAL A 373 3.04 6.77 24.47
CA VAL A 373 3.35 7.26 25.82
C VAL A 373 2.08 7.75 26.52
N CYS A 374 1.77 7.14 27.66
CA CYS A 374 0.55 7.39 28.43
C CYS A 374 0.84 7.72 29.91
N ALA A 375 -0.14 8.36 30.56
CA ALA A 375 -0.18 8.56 32.00
C ALA A 375 -1.44 7.91 32.59
N ARG A 376 -1.30 7.20 33.71
CA ARG A 376 -2.39 6.49 34.39
C ARG A 376 -2.38 6.69 35.89
N GLY A 377 -3.56 6.68 36.48
CA GLY A 377 -3.80 6.89 37.90
C GLY A 377 -4.19 5.60 38.60
N LEU A 378 -3.58 5.28 39.73
CA LEU A 378 -4.01 4.14 40.56
C LEU A 378 -5.44 4.29 41.07
N VAL A 379 -5.84 5.53 41.41
CA VAL A 379 -7.16 5.84 41.94
C VAL A 379 -7.67 7.08 41.20
N VAL A 380 -8.55 6.85 40.23
CA VAL A 380 -9.26 7.89 39.48
C VAL A 380 -10.75 7.58 39.61
N LEU A 381 -11.46 8.38 40.39
CA LEU A 381 -12.91 8.20 40.62
C LEU A 381 -13.75 8.83 39.51
N PHE A 382 -13.26 9.94 38.96
CA PHE A 382 -13.84 10.68 37.85
C PHE A 382 -12.70 11.35 37.06
N PRO A 383 -12.89 11.64 35.75
CA PRO A 383 -11.92 12.39 34.97
C PRO A 383 -11.66 13.77 35.58
N GLU A 384 -10.40 14.08 35.84
CA GLU A 384 -9.93 15.37 36.32
C GLU A 384 -8.96 15.99 35.31
N PRO A 385 -8.89 17.33 35.20
CA PRO A 385 -7.84 17.98 34.42
C PRO A 385 -6.48 17.85 35.12
N LEU A 386 -5.44 18.32 34.43
CA LEU A 386 -4.13 18.53 35.05
C LEU A 386 -4.21 19.43 36.28
N ASN A 387 -3.35 19.16 37.25
CA ASN A 387 -3.12 20.07 38.36
C ASN A 387 -2.67 21.43 37.81
N PRO A 388 -3.28 22.57 38.22
CA PRO A 388 -3.00 23.88 37.63
C PRO A 388 -1.52 24.27 37.65
N ARG A 389 -0.77 23.84 38.66
CA ARG A 389 0.67 24.11 38.73
C ARG A 389 1.49 23.21 37.82
N ALA A 390 1.05 21.97 37.59
CA ALA A 390 1.68 21.09 36.60
C ALA A 390 1.44 21.61 35.19
N GLU A 391 0.23 22.10 34.90
CA GLU A 391 -0.13 22.74 33.64
C GLU A 391 0.70 24.01 33.40
N GLU A 392 0.77 24.93 34.38
CA GLU A 392 1.61 26.14 34.29
C GLU A 392 3.08 25.79 34.02
N LEU A 393 3.58 24.75 34.68
CA LEU A 393 4.96 24.30 34.52
C LEU A 393 5.22 23.73 33.12
N LEU A 394 4.33 22.90 32.59
CA LEU A 394 4.43 22.37 31.23
C LEU A 394 4.33 23.49 30.18
N ALA A 395 3.43 24.45 30.38
CA ALA A 395 3.27 25.62 29.51
C ALA A 395 4.55 26.48 29.46
N ARG A 396 5.22 26.71 30.60
CA ARG A 396 6.52 27.41 30.66
C ARG A 396 7.63 26.71 29.86
N HIS A 397 7.49 25.40 29.64
CA HIS A 397 8.40 24.59 28.83
C HIS A 397 7.88 24.33 27.40
N HIS A 398 6.86 25.06 26.95
CA HIS A 398 6.25 24.93 25.62
C HIS A 398 5.71 23.52 25.33
N ILE A 399 5.14 22.89 26.36
CA ILE A 399 4.49 21.59 26.26
C ILE A 399 2.98 21.82 26.40
N GLU A 400 2.25 21.63 25.31
CA GLU A 400 0.79 21.73 25.28
C GLU A 400 0.12 20.52 25.93
N THR A 401 -0.96 20.77 26.66
CA THR A 401 -1.71 19.75 27.41
C THR A 401 -3.22 19.91 27.28
N GLU A 402 -3.70 20.61 26.25
CA GLU A 402 -5.13 20.82 26.03
C GLU A 402 -5.88 19.48 25.92
N GLY A 403 -7.07 19.43 26.54
CA GLY A 403 -7.93 18.25 26.54
C GLY A 403 -7.42 17.06 27.37
N TYR A 404 -6.38 17.23 28.18
CA TYR A 404 -5.92 16.17 29.07
C TYR A 404 -6.94 15.89 30.19
N GLU A 405 -7.28 14.62 30.34
CA GLU A 405 -8.06 14.10 31.46
C GLU A 405 -7.37 12.89 32.10
N THR A 406 -7.51 12.74 33.41
CA THR A 406 -6.97 11.59 34.14
C THR A 406 -7.68 10.30 33.75
N VAL A 407 -6.90 9.25 33.49
CA VAL A 407 -7.41 7.91 33.17
C VAL A 407 -6.93 6.91 34.23
N ALA A 408 -7.83 6.05 34.72
CA ALA A 408 -7.51 5.00 35.66
C ALA A 408 -6.58 3.95 35.03
N LEU A 409 -5.64 3.42 35.81
CA LEU A 409 -4.87 2.24 35.42
C LEU A 409 -5.80 1.03 35.40
N SER A 410 -5.85 0.33 34.27
CA SER A 410 -6.62 -0.89 34.07
C SER A 410 -5.72 -2.07 33.73
N GLU A 411 -6.30 -3.27 33.71
CA GLU A 411 -5.59 -4.49 33.33
C GLU A 411 -5.06 -4.47 31.89
N GLU A 412 -5.72 -3.75 30.99
CA GLU A 412 -5.36 -3.63 29.56
C GLU A 412 -4.01 -2.93 29.37
N GLU A 413 -3.51 -2.21 30.38
CA GLU A 413 -2.25 -1.49 30.33
C GLU A 413 -1.01 -2.38 30.59
N PHE A 414 -1.19 -3.69 30.80
CA PHE A 414 -0.10 -4.63 31.13
C PHE A 414 0.23 -5.61 30.00
N GLY A 415 0.27 -5.11 28.75
CA GLY A 415 0.72 -5.89 27.60
C GLY A 415 2.18 -6.35 27.73
N GLU A 416 2.55 -7.41 27.00
CA GLU A 416 3.92 -7.97 27.02
C GLU A 416 4.98 -6.94 26.60
N ASP A 417 4.62 -6.04 25.69
CA ASP A 417 5.44 -4.93 25.16
C ASP A 417 5.16 -3.59 25.86
N THR A 418 4.60 -3.62 27.07
CA THR A 418 4.31 -2.42 27.85
C THR A 418 5.26 -2.26 29.04
N LEU A 419 5.96 -1.13 29.08
CA LEU A 419 6.78 -0.71 30.22
C LEU A 419 5.95 0.17 31.16
N VAL A 420 5.72 -0.29 32.38
CA VAL A 420 4.98 0.48 33.39
C VAL A 420 5.96 1.09 34.39
N LEU A 421 5.97 2.43 34.45
CA LEU A 421 6.88 3.23 35.26
C LEU A 421 6.12 3.97 36.37
N ALA A 422 6.12 3.39 37.56
CA ALA A 422 5.59 4.03 38.75
C ALA A 422 6.44 5.23 39.18
N MET A 423 5.79 6.31 39.60
CA MET A 423 6.49 7.51 40.08
C MET A 423 7.10 7.34 41.48
N GLN A 424 6.71 6.30 42.24
CA GLN A 424 7.19 5.98 43.60
C GLN A 424 7.12 4.47 43.87
N ASP A 425 7.94 3.94 44.79
CA ASP A 425 7.93 2.52 45.15
C ASP A 425 6.60 2.09 45.76
N SER A 426 5.98 2.91 46.62
CA SER A 426 4.65 2.62 47.17
C SER A 426 3.58 2.41 46.10
N ILE A 427 3.70 3.10 44.97
CA ILE A 427 2.81 2.96 43.80
C ILE A 427 3.12 1.66 43.08
N LYS A 428 4.41 1.34 42.86
CA LYS A 428 4.83 0.05 42.28
C LYS A 428 4.33 -1.13 43.11
N GLN A 429 4.52 -1.12 44.43
CA GLN A 429 4.06 -2.17 45.34
C GLN A 429 2.54 -2.34 45.26
N LYS A 430 1.79 -1.22 45.20
CA LYS A 430 0.35 -1.28 45.03
C LYS A 430 -0.05 -1.89 43.69
N ILE A 431 0.57 -1.49 42.58
CA ILE A 431 0.34 -2.10 41.26
C ILE A 431 0.59 -3.61 41.32
N GLN A 432 1.69 -4.05 41.91
CA GLN A 432 2.05 -5.47 42.02
C GLN A 432 1.08 -6.27 42.90
N ASN A 433 0.48 -5.64 43.91
CA ASN A 433 -0.55 -6.26 44.74
C ASN A 433 -1.91 -6.34 44.04
N ASP A 434 -2.31 -5.26 43.36
CA ASP A 434 -3.61 -5.17 42.68
C ASP A 434 -3.61 -6.00 41.37
N TYR A 435 -2.45 -6.14 40.72
CA TYR A 435 -2.24 -6.86 39.45
C TYR A 435 -1.05 -7.84 39.54
N PRO A 436 -1.17 -8.91 40.35
CA PRO A 436 -0.04 -9.79 40.63
C PRO A 436 0.47 -10.53 39.39
N GLY A 437 1.77 -10.42 39.15
CA GLY A 437 2.47 -11.11 38.05
C GLY A 437 2.25 -10.51 36.66
N LYS A 438 1.63 -9.33 36.54
CA LYS A 438 1.34 -8.69 35.25
C LYS A 438 2.33 -7.58 34.91
N GLY A 439 2.79 -7.60 33.66
CA GLY A 439 3.55 -6.54 33.02
C GLY A 439 4.95 -6.29 33.59
N GLN A 440 5.68 -5.43 32.90
CA GLN A 440 7.04 -5.04 33.26
C GLN A 440 6.98 -3.76 34.12
N VAL A 441 6.80 -3.93 35.43
CA VAL A 441 6.54 -2.83 36.37
C VAL A 441 7.80 -2.45 37.16
N TYR A 442 8.24 -1.21 37.00
CA TYR A 442 9.37 -0.63 37.72
C TYR A 442 9.01 0.74 38.29
N THR A 443 9.80 1.26 39.22
CA THR A 443 9.78 2.72 39.44
C THR A 443 10.60 3.41 38.34
N LEU A 444 10.24 4.63 37.95
CA LEU A 444 11.06 5.40 37.00
C LEU A 444 12.50 5.56 37.52
N CYS A 445 12.67 5.79 38.82
CA CYS A 445 13.97 5.91 39.46
C CYS A 445 14.79 4.62 39.33
N GLU A 446 14.21 3.47 39.69
CA GLU A 446 14.86 2.15 39.59
C GLU A 446 15.25 1.82 38.16
N PHE A 447 14.35 2.01 37.20
CA PHE A 447 14.59 1.61 35.81
C PHE A 447 15.76 2.37 35.17
N VAL A 448 15.99 3.63 35.56
CA VAL A 448 17.05 4.50 35.02
C VAL A 448 18.27 4.62 35.94
N ASN A 449 18.38 3.80 36.99
CA ASN A 449 19.43 3.89 38.01
C ASN A 449 19.55 5.30 38.61
N GLY A 450 18.42 5.88 39.00
CA GLY A 450 18.30 7.15 39.70
C GLY A 450 18.76 7.08 41.15
N SER A 451 19.09 8.23 41.75
CA SER A 451 19.64 8.32 43.10
C SER A 451 18.62 8.60 44.19
N LYS A 452 17.44 9.13 43.83
CA LYS A 452 16.36 9.50 44.76
C LYS A 452 14.98 9.31 44.15
N GLU A 453 14.00 8.94 44.96
CA GLU A 453 12.61 8.87 44.50
C GLU A 453 12.05 10.23 44.12
N ILE A 454 11.02 10.24 43.27
CA ILE A 454 10.31 11.46 42.88
C ILE A 454 9.29 11.81 43.98
N PRO A 455 9.49 12.93 44.70
CA PRO A 455 8.65 13.25 45.85
C PRO A 455 7.22 13.57 45.40
N SER A 456 6.26 13.36 46.31
CA SER A 456 4.92 13.91 46.13
C SER A 456 4.96 15.40 46.45
N VAL A 457 4.41 16.22 45.55
CA VAL A 457 4.35 17.68 45.70
C VAL A 457 2.95 18.20 46.01
N TYR A 458 2.02 17.31 46.38
CA TYR A 458 0.65 17.72 46.72
C TYR A 458 0.64 18.74 47.87
N GLY A 459 0.04 19.91 47.62
CA GLY A 459 -0.05 21.01 48.59
C GLY A 459 1.29 21.71 48.91
N GLN A 460 2.36 21.41 48.17
CA GLN A 460 3.70 21.99 48.39
C GLN A 460 3.83 23.39 47.76
N THR A 461 5.01 24.01 47.77
CA THR A 461 5.29 25.34 47.18
C THR A 461 5.64 25.25 45.69
N GLN A 462 5.65 26.38 44.96
CA GLN A 462 6.05 26.42 43.54
C GLN A 462 7.49 25.93 43.32
N GLU A 463 8.41 26.32 44.21
CA GLU A 463 9.82 25.89 44.17
C GLU A 463 9.95 24.36 44.25
N GLN A 464 9.11 23.71 45.07
CA GLN A 464 9.11 22.24 45.18
C GLN A 464 8.55 21.56 43.92
N TYR A 465 7.60 22.20 43.21
CA TYR A 465 7.13 21.72 41.90
C TYR A 465 8.25 21.82 40.86
N GLU A 466 9.00 22.92 40.84
CA GLU A 466 10.13 23.11 39.93
C GLU A 466 11.25 22.07 40.19
N GLN A 467 11.63 21.85 41.44
CA GLN A 467 12.59 20.81 41.82
C GLN A 467 12.14 19.40 41.43
N MET A 468 10.83 19.10 41.54
CA MET A 468 10.26 17.83 41.13
C MET A 468 10.28 17.66 39.61
N TYR A 469 10.02 18.73 38.85
CA TYR A 469 10.10 18.71 37.40
C TYR A 469 11.53 18.54 36.90
N GLU A 470 12.51 19.25 37.45
CA GLU A 470 13.93 19.05 37.11
C GLU A 470 14.36 17.60 37.34
N LEU A 471 13.90 17.00 38.45
CA LEU A 471 14.17 15.60 38.75
C LEU A 471 13.52 14.66 37.73
N ILE A 472 12.23 14.85 37.40
CA ILE A 472 11.54 14.05 36.38
C ILE A 472 12.23 14.22 35.03
N GLN A 473 12.56 15.45 34.63
CA GLN A 473 13.23 15.75 33.36
C GLN A 473 14.57 15.02 33.27
N GLY A 474 15.38 15.06 34.34
CA GLY A 474 16.64 14.33 34.40
C GLY A 474 16.46 12.82 34.26
N TYR A 475 15.42 12.24 34.89
CA TYR A 475 15.13 10.81 34.79
C TYR A 475 14.54 10.40 33.44
N VAL A 476 13.64 11.19 32.88
CA VAL A 476 13.08 10.96 31.55
C VAL A 476 14.16 11.07 30.47
N LYS A 477 15.13 11.98 30.62
CA LYS A 477 16.29 12.03 29.71
C LYS A 477 17.14 10.76 29.80
N LYS A 478 17.37 10.23 31.01
CA LYS A 478 18.06 8.94 31.19
C LYS A 478 17.25 7.77 30.61
N LEU A 479 15.93 7.79 30.78
CA LEU A 479 15.02 6.80 30.18
C LEU A 479 15.14 6.82 28.66
N ALA A 480 15.03 7.99 28.03
CA ALA A 480 15.16 8.13 26.58
C ALA A 480 16.52 7.62 26.06
N ASN A 481 17.61 7.93 26.76
CA ASN A 481 18.94 7.40 26.41
C ASN A 481 18.97 5.87 26.48
N LYS A 482 18.42 5.28 27.55
CA LYS A 482 18.39 3.83 27.73
C LYS A 482 17.56 3.14 26.64
N LEU A 483 16.36 3.65 26.35
CA LEU A 483 15.50 3.16 25.26
C LEU A 483 16.21 3.25 23.89
N ASN A 484 16.91 4.36 23.63
CA ASN A 484 17.68 4.54 22.40
C ASN A 484 18.89 3.59 22.30
N GLU A 485 19.57 3.30 23.40
CA GLU A 485 20.66 2.32 23.44
C GLU A 485 20.15 0.91 23.16
N GLU A 486 19.02 0.52 23.77
CA GLU A 486 18.34 -0.75 23.52
C GLU A 486 17.94 -0.88 22.04
N ALA A 487 17.31 0.16 21.49
CA ALA A 487 16.91 0.20 20.08
C ALA A 487 18.12 0.10 19.12
N LYS A 488 19.19 0.86 19.36
CA LYS A 488 20.41 0.84 18.52
C LYS A 488 21.06 -0.54 18.44
N ASN A 489 21.17 -1.22 19.58
CA ASN A 489 21.79 -2.54 19.65
C ASN A 489 21.04 -3.57 18.80
N LYS A 490 19.72 -3.39 18.63
CA LYS A 490 18.88 -4.26 17.81
C LYS A 490 18.85 -3.87 16.34
N CYS A 491 18.90 -2.58 16.01
CA CYS A 491 18.92 -2.10 14.62
C CYS A 491 20.27 -2.33 13.90
N GLN A 492 21.40 -2.37 14.62
CA GLN A 492 22.73 -2.66 14.02
C GLN A 492 22.88 -4.07 13.42
N MET A 493 21.88 -4.95 13.56
CA MET A 493 21.91 -6.28 12.94
C MET A 493 21.59 -6.28 11.43
N TYR A 494 21.21 -5.14 10.82
CA TYR A 494 20.73 -5.11 9.42
C TYR A 494 21.18 -3.90 8.56
N THR A 495 22.04 -2.99 9.04
CA THR A 495 22.86 -2.13 8.16
C THR A 495 24.15 -2.83 7.81
#